data_AF-A0A8J4GMT6-F1
#
_entry.id   AF-A0A8J4GMT6-F1
#
_cell.length_a   1.000
_cell.length_b   1.000
_cell.length_c   1.000
_cell.angle_alpha   90.00
_cell.angle_beta   90.00
_cell.angle_gamma   90.00
#
_symmetry.space_group_name_H-M   'P 1'
#
loop_
_entity.id
_entity.type
_entity.pdbx_description
1 polymer ?
#
loop_
_entity_poly.entity_id
_entity_poly.type
_entity_poly.pdbx_seq_one_letter_code
_entity_poly.pdbx_strand_id
1 'polypeptide(L)'
;MMMPSPAASPVVQRPMSCILANTFSLLGLSACRCSCLSRCNTTQGVLPFIVSPSYYPRASPFFGSLVTEYCFTLNTLPAAAIVPSTCYKANDLLAKIEWYADEALRSAVKGYTITPFGGPSKKVFPSWGAPGTSTLKVNLNWNGTMANGGLVCVAVQKPYTMQNLCKGAPGQCYASVFNRDNSDYCCPIFRAGP
;
A
#
# COMPACT_ATOMS: atom_id res chain seq x y z
N MET A 1 32.95 25.88 -14.14
CA MET A 1 32.56 25.26 -12.86
C MET A 1 31.18 24.69 -13.01
N MET A 2 31.05 23.38 -13.21
CA MET A 2 29.78 22.66 -13.10
C MET A 2 30.13 21.29 -12.51
N MET A 3 29.74 21.07 -11.25
CA MET A 3 29.79 19.75 -10.63
C MET A 3 28.54 18.97 -11.06
N PRO A 4 28.66 17.68 -11.42
CA PRO A 4 27.49 16.82 -11.57
C PRO A 4 26.98 16.37 -10.20
N SER A 5 25.66 16.45 -10.04
CA SER A 5 24.89 16.00 -8.88
C SER A 5 24.93 14.47 -8.74
N PRO A 6 25.12 13.88 -7.55
CA PRO A 6 25.07 12.43 -7.37
C PRO A 6 23.61 11.92 -7.39
N ALA A 7 23.35 10.99 -8.30
CA ALA A 7 22.11 10.22 -8.37
C ALA A 7 21.90 9.40 -7.09
N ALA A 8 20.73 9.54 -6.47
CA ALA A 8 20.30 8.72 -5.34
C ALA A 8 20.14 7.26 -5.79
N SER A 9 20.88 6.36 -5.16
CA SER A 9 20.73 4.91 -5.35
C SER A 9 19.38 4.42 -4.79
N PRO A 10 18.63 3.56 -5.50
CA PRO A 10 17.49 2.89 -4.91
C PRO A 10 17.97 1.90 -3.84
N VAL A 11 17.59 2.15 -2.60
CA VAL A 11 17.81 1.24 -1.47
C VAL A 11 16.99 -0.03 -1.74
N VAL A 12 17.64 -1.09 -2.21
CA VAL A 12 17.07 -2.43 -2.28
C VAL A 12 16.90 -2.94 -0.85
N GLN A 13 15.70 -2.76 -0.29
CA GLN A 13 15.35 -3.35 1.01
C GLN A 13 15.16 -4.85 0.83
N ARG A 14 15.94 -5.62 1.60
CA ARG A 14 15.93 -7.09 1.60
C ARG A 14 14.54 -7.65 1.93
N PRO A 15 14.08 -8.73 1.28
CA PRO A 15 12.85 -9.42 1.67
C PRO A 15 13.05 -10.03 3.06
N MET A 16 12.28 -9.55 4.04
CA MET A 16 12.31 -10.08 5.41
C MET A 16 11.12 -11.02 5.57
N SER A 17 11.45 -12.28 5.87
CA SER A 17 10.50 -13.34 6.21
C SER A 17 9.49 -12.89 7.26
N CYS A 18 8.25 -13.34 7.10
CA CYS A 18 7.13 -13.13 8.01
C CYS A 18 7.58 -13.27 9.48
N ILE A 19 7.52 -12.17 10.24
CA ILE A 19 7.84 -12.18 11.66
C ILE A 19 6.78 -13.02 12.39
N LEU A 20 7.25 -14.08 13.03
CA LEU A 20 6.46 -15.00 13.86
C LEU A 20 5.86 -14.25 15.06
N ALA A 21 4.53 -14.23 15.16
CA ALA A 21 3.86 -14.01 16.44
C ALA A 21 3.90 -15.33 17.21
N ASN A 22 4.74 -15.36 18.25
CA ASN A 22 4.94 -16.51 19.12
C ASN A 22 3.90 -16.45 20.25
N THR A 23 2.81 -17.22 20.16
CA THR A 23 2.01 -17.59 21.32
C THR A 23 1.44 -19.00 21.16
N PHE A 24 1.86 -19.85 22.10
CA PHE A 24 1.43 -21.22 22.32
C PHE A 24 -0.09 -21.33 22.48
N SER A 25 -0.74 -22.21 21.70
CA SER A 25 -1.88 -23.01 22.16
C SER A 25 -2.05 -24.23 21.26
N LEU A 26 -1.98 -25.38 21.90
CA LEU A 26 -2.22 -26.71 21.36
C LEU A 26 -3.67 -26.82 20.89
N LEU A 27 -3.87 -26.78 19.58
CA LEU A 27 -4.89 -27.43 18.75
C LEU A 27 -4.83 -26.71 17.39
N GLY A 28 -4.52 -27.48 16.34
CA GLY A 28 -3.98 -27.00 15.07
C GLY A 28 -4.82 -25.95 14.31
N LEU A 29 -4.09 -25.23 13.44
CA LEU A 29 -4.48 -24.12 12.56
C LEU A 29 -4.48 -22.71 13.20
N SER A 30 -3.34 -22.27 13.71
CA SER A 30 -3.01 -20.84 13.72
C SER A 30 -2.42 -20.46 12.35
N ALA A 31 -3.30 -20.12 11.42
CA ALA A 31 -2.92 -19.38 10.23
C ALA A 31 -2.86 -17.90 10.61
N CYS A 32 -1.74 -17.23 10.34
CA CYS A 32 -1.77 -15.81 10.01
C CYS A 32 -2.69 -15.66 8.80
N ARG A 33 -3.99 -15.43 9.05
CA ARG A 33 -5.02 -15.21 8.02
C ARG A 33 -4.92 -13.78 7.50
N CYS A 34 -3.80 -13.43 6.92
CA CYS A 34 -3.87 -12.65 5.70
C CYS A 34 -4.30 -13.65 4.63
N SER A 35 -5.55 -13.59 4.20
CA SER A 35 -6.22 -14.61 3.36
C SER A 35 -5.55 -14.91 2.01
N CYS A 36 -4.41 -14.30 1.68
CA CYS A 36 -3.67 -14.47 0.43
C CYS A 36 -2.15 -14.68 0.61
N LEU A 37 -1.59 -14.73 1.82
CA LEU A 37 -0.15 -14.52 2.04
C LEU A 37 0.74 -15.79 1.98
N SER A 38 0.18 -17.01 1.95
CA SER A 38 1.00 -18.24 1.89
C SER A 38 1.43 -18.67 0.48
N ARG A 39 0.92 -18.01 -0.57
CA ARG A 39 1.24 -18.33 -1.98
C ARG A 39 1.64 -17.11 -2.81
N CYS A 40 1.72 -15.96 -2.18
CA CYS A 40 1.87 -14.70 -2.89
C CYS A 40 3.32 -14.21 -2.86
N ASN A 41 3.85 -13.88 -4.04
CA ASN A 41 5.19 -13.37 -4.23
C ASN A 41 5.24 -11.91 -3.73
N THR A 42 5.96 -11.69 -2.63
CA THR A 42 6.10 -10.40 -1.96
C THR A 42 7.33 -9.61 -2.41
N THR A 43 8.11 -10.13 -3.35
CA THR A 43 9.33 -9.51 -3.84
C THR A 43 9.02 -8.18 -4.54
N GLN A 44 9.64 -7.09 -4.08
CA GLN A 44 9.53 -5.79 -4.73
C GLN A 44 10.08 -5.85 -6.16
N GLY A 45 9.43 -5.15 -7.08
CA GLY A 45 9.82 -5.12 -8.49
C GLY A 45 9.25 -6.26 -9.35
N VAL A 46 8.54 -7.25 -8.78
CA VAL A 46 7.78 -8.23 -9.57
C VAL A 46 6.55 -7.63 -10.25
N LEU A 47 6.08 -6.49 -9.75
CA LEU A 47 5.12 -5.60 -10.40
C LEU A 47 5.79 -4.23 -10.61
N PRO A 48 5.40 -3.49 -11.66
CA PRO A 48 5.98 -2.19 -11.94
C PRO A 48 5.53 -1.11 -10.97
N PHE A 49 4.51 -1.35 -10.12
CA PHE A 49 3.94 -0.34 -9.24
C PHE A 49 4.65 -0.30 -7.89
N ILE A 50 5.02 0.90 -7.45
CA ILE A 50 5.69 1.17 -6.18
C ILE A 50 4.85 2.13 -5.34
N VAL A 51 4.77 1.87 -4.04
CA VAL A 51 4.29 2.83 -3.04
C VAL A 51 5.50 3.55 -2.43
N SER A 52 5.42 4.88 -2.33
CA SER A 52 6.43 5.71 -1.68
C SER A 52 6.74 5.23 -0.26
N PRO A 53 8.02 5.25 0.17
CA PRO A 53 8.40 4.89 1.52
C PRO A 53 7.97 5.92 2.57
N SER A 54 7.48 7.09 2.13
CA SER A 54 6.94 8.13 2.99
C SER A 54 5.50 8.48 2.60
N TYR A 55 4.68 8.77 3.60
CA TYR A 55 3.37 9.40 3.49
C TYR A 55 3.37 10.72 4.25
N TYR A 56 2.55 11.67 3.81
CA TYR A 56 2.46 12.97 4.46
C TYR A 56 1.02 13.36 4.78
N PRO A 57 0.76 14.07 5.89
CA PRO A 57 -0.56 14.56 6.22
C PRO A 57 -0.95 15.79 5.40
N ARG A 58 -2.24 15.94 5.11
CA ARG A 58 -2.83 17.17 4.56
C ARG A 58 -4.28 17.35 5.04
N ALA A 59 -4.81 18.56 4.85
CA ALA A 59 -6.22 18.83 5.05
C ALA A 59 -7.06 18.07 4.02
N SER A 60 -8.21 17.52 4.44
CA SER A 60 -9.10 16.81 3.52
C SER A 60 -9.98 17.79 2.73
N PRO A 61 -9.99 17.72 1.38
CA PRO A 61 -10.94 18.47 0.57
C PRO A 61 -12.37 17.87 0.59
N PHE A 62 -12.55 16.61 1.03
CA PHE A 62 -13.82 15.88 0.87
C PHE A 62 -14.51 15.43 2.16
N PHE A 63 -13.80 15.45 3.30
CA PHE A 63 -14.26 14.86 4.56
C PHE A 63 -14.35 15.87 5.73
N GLY A 64 -14.11 17.16 5.46
CA GLY A 64 -14.22 18.25 6.44
C GLY A 64 -12.98 18.42 7.32
N SER A 65 -13.03 19.39 8.24
CA SER A 65 -11.89 19.84 9.06
C SER A 65 -11.49 18.88 10.19
N LEU A 66 -12.38 17.97 10.57
CA LEU A 66 -12.15 16.95 11.60
C LEU A 66 -11.41 15.71 11.07
N VAL A 67 -11.03 15.71 9.80
CA VAL A 67 -10.37 14.60 9.12
C VAL A 67 -9.04 15.05 8.55
N THR A 68 -8.01 14.24 8.79
CA THR A 68 -6.68 14.40 8.19
C THR A 68 -6.51 13.34 7.11
N GLU A 69 -6.03 13.76 5.94
CA GLU A 69 -5.67 12.84 4.86
C GLU A 69 -4.19 12.51 4.93
N TYR A 70 -3.84 11.22 4.85
CA TYR A 70 -2.46 10.74 4.80
C TYR A 70 -2.17 10.20 3.41
N CYS A 71 -1.36 10.93 2.65
CA CYS A 71 -1.17 10.70 1.21
C CYS A 71 0.07 9.86 0.93
N PHE A 72 -0.13 8.77 0.20
CA PHE A 72 0.90 7.91 -0.35
C PHE A 72 1.07 8.23 -1.82
N THR A 73 2.29 8.51 -2.24
CA THR A 73 2.62 8.68 -3.66
C THR A 73 2.89 7.32 -4.30
N LEU A 74 2.33 7.11 -5.48
CA LEU A 74 2.61 5.94 -6.31
C LEU A 74 3.60 6.31 -7.41
N ASN A 75 4.47 5.36 -7.73
CA ASN A 75 5.45 5.47 -8.80
C ASN A 75 5.46 4.19 -9.64
N THR A 76 6.05 4.24 -10.82
CA THR A 76 6.29 3.04 -11.64
C THR A 76 7.76 2.80 -11.92
N LEU A 77 8.17 1.53 -11.93
CA LEU A 77 9.48 1.10 -12.40
C LEU A 77 9.58 1.14 -13.93
N PRO A 78 10.73 1.53 -14.49
CA PRO A 78 11.01 1.30 -15.90
C PRO A 78 11.13 -0.20 -16.18
N ALA A 79 10.85 -0.62 -17.42
CA ALA A 79 10.82 -2.04 -17.80
C ALA A 79 12.11 -2.80 -17.45
N ALA A 80 13.28 -2.13 -17.55
CA ALA A 80 14.58 -2.71 -17.22
C ALA A 80 14.80 -3.02 -15.73
N ALA A 81 14.02 -2.39 -14.83
CA ALA A 81 14.10 -2.61 -13.38
C ALA A 81 13.06 -3.61 -12.86
N ILE A 82 12.20 -4.14 -13.73
CA ILE A 82 11.20 -5.13 -13.37
C ILE A 82 11.88 -6.49 -13.24
N VAL A 83 11.67 -7.15 -12.09
CA VAL A 83 12.20 -8.49 -11.84
C VAL A 83 11.44 -9.49 -12.72
N PRO A 84 12.13 -10.27 -13.56
CA PRO A 84 11.50 -11.29 -14.40
C PRO A 84 10.65 -12.23 -13.56
N SER A 85 9.35 -12.31 -13.85
CA SER A 85 8.39 -13.14 -13.14
C SER A 85 7.11 -13.33 -13.95
N THR A 86 6.24 -14.25 -13.54
CA THR A 86 4.90 -14.42 -14.12
C THR A 86 3.91 -13.37 -13.64
N CYS A 87 4.33 -12.48 -12.73
CA CYS A 87 3.46 -11.52 -12.07
C CYS A 87 3.02 -10.38 -12.98
N TYR A 88 3.94 -9.87 -13.80
CA TYR A 88 3.72 -8.71 -14.63
C TYR A 88 3.50 -9.10 -16.09
N LYS A 89 2.44 -8.56 -16.70
CA LYS A 89 2.22 -8.54 -18.14
C LYS A 89 2.21 -7.11 -18.66
N ALA A 90 2.66 -6.93 -19.90
CA ALA A 90 2.55 -5.63 -20.57
C ALA A 90 1.06 -5.22 -20.64
N ASN A 91 0.76 -4.01 -20.17
CA ASN A 91 -0.59 -3.43 -19.99
C ASN A 91 -1.37 -3.87 -18.75
N ASP A 92 -0.71 -4.49 -17.76
CA ASP A 92 -1.34 -4.72 -16.46
C ASP A 92 -1.80 -3.42 -15.80
N LEU A 93 -2.96 -3.50 -15.16
CA LEU A 93 -3.51 -2.42 -14.35
C LEU A 93 -3.18 -2.67 -12.87
N LEU A 94 -2.87 -1.59 -12.15
CA LEU A 94 -2.92 -1.53 -10.71
C LEU A 94 -4.38 -1.61 -10.26
N ALA A 95 -4.80 -2.81 -9.85
CA ALA A 95 -6.20 -3.07 -9.48
C ALA A 95 -6.52 -2.48 -8.11
N LYS A 96 -5.67 -2.76 -7.12
CA LYS A 96 -5.91 -2.34 -5.73
C LYS A 96 -4.62 -2.17 -4.94
N ILE A 97 -4.75 -1.46 -3.82
CA ILE A 97 -3.75 -1.37 -2.76
C ILE A 97 -4.41 -1.79 -1.46
N GLU A 98 -3.70 -2.58 -0.66
CA GLU A 98 -4.15 -3.00 0.67
C GLU A 98 -3.12 -2.59 1.72
N TRP A 99 -3.56 -1.89 2.77
CA TRP A 99 -2.76 -1.58 3.95
C TRP A 99 -3.07 -2.55 5.07
N TYR A 100 -2.04 -2.95 5.81
CA TYR A 100 -2.22 -3.69 7.05
C TYR A 100 -2.56 -2.72 8.18
N ALA A 101 -3.81 -2.78 8.65
CA ALA A 101 -4.43 -1.76 9.48
C ALA A 101 -5.28 -2.35 10.62
N ASP A 102 -5.38 -1.62 11.73
CA ASP A 102 -6.14 -2.00 12.91
C ASP A 102 -7.64 -1.89 12.67
N GLU A 103 -8.31 -3.04 12.67
CA GLU A 103 -9.76 -3.12 12.48
C GLU A 103 -10.54 -2.47 13.61
N ALA A 104 -9.96 -2.34 14.82
CA ALA A 104 -10.59 -1.61 15.91
C ALA A 104 -10.82 -0.14 15.56
N LEU A 105 -10.02 0.41 14.64
CA LEU A 105 -10.11 1.78 14.14
C LEU A 105 -10.90 1.89 12.82
N ARG A 106 -11.67 0.86 12.44
CA ARG A 106 -12.53 0.86 11.24
C ARG A 106 -13.41 2.11 11.13
N SER A 107 -14.01 2.55 12.23
CA SER A 107 -14.90 3.72 12.28
C SER A 107 -14.17 5.06 12.11
N ALA A 108 -12.87 5.10 12.42
CA ALA A 108 -12.03 6.29 12.27
C ALA A 108 -11.66 6.55 10.80
N VAL A 109 -11.61 5.51 9.96
CA VAL A 109 -11.35 5.67 8.52
C VAL A 109 -12.63 6.13 7.81
N LYS A 110 -12.60 7.35 7.27
CA LYS A 110 -13.75 7.93 6.56
C LYS A 110 -13.79 7.59 5.08
N GLY A 111 -12.64 7.24 4.51
CA GLY A 111 -12.54 6.81 3.12
C GLY A 111 -11.17 7.14 2.55
N TYR A 112 -11.15 7.35 1.23
CA TYR A 112 -9.96 7.73 0.50
C TYR A 112 -10.24 8.90 -0.40
N THR A 113 -9.19 9.67 -0.66
CA THR A 113 -9.11 10.59 -1.78
C THR A 113 -8.04 10.06 -2.72
N ILE A 114 -8.43 9.73 -3.95
CA ILE A 114 -7.51 9.20 -4.94
C ILE A 114 -7.37 10.17 -6.11
N THR A 115 -6.14 10.43 -6.50
CA THR A 115 -5.78 11.40 -7.52
C THR A 115 -4.85 10.73 -8.51
N PRO A 116 -5.35 10.19 -9.64
CA PRO A 116 -4.48 9.66 -10.68
C PRO A 116 -3.62 10.78 -11.25
N PHE A 117 -2.43 10.45 -11.73
CA PHE A 117 -1.56 11.44 -12.38
C PHE A 117 -2.27 12.04 -13.61
N GLY A 118 -2.30 13.38 -13.67
CA GLY A 118 -2.96 14.13 -14.74
C GLY A 118 -4.50 14.06 -14.74
N GLY A 119 -5.13 13.48 -13.72
CA GLY A 119 -6.58 13.37 -13.62
C GLY A 119 -7.18 14.02 -12.37
N PRO A 120 -8.53 14.09 -12.29
CA PRO A 120 -9.21 14.72 -11.16
C PRO A 120 -9.15 13.86 -9.90
N SER A 121 -9.14 14.52 -8.74
CA SER A 121 -9.26 13.83 -7.45
C SER A 121 -10.69 13.33 -7.25
N LYS A 122 -10.85 12.12 -6.72
CA LYS A 122 -12.17 11.54 -6.39
C LYS A 122 -12.20 10.96 -4.99
N LYS A 123 -13.37 11.07 -4.37
CA LYS A 123 -13.69 10.45 -3.08
C LYS A 123 -14.07 8.99 -3.28
N VAL A 124 -13.52 8.10 -2.46
CA VAL A 124 -13.84 6.67 -2.45
C VAL A 124 -14.19 6.25 -1.03
N PHE A 125 -15.22 5.42 -0.88
CA PHE A 125 -15.61 4.91 0.42
C PHE A 125 -14.60 3.87 0.95
N PRO A 126 -14.42 3.79 2.28
CA PRO A 126 -13.49 2.85 2.87
C PRO A 126 -13.96 1.43 2.60
N SER A 127 -13.04 0.57 2.17
CA SER A 127 -13.32 -0.85 2.01
C SER A 127 -12.34 -1.64 2.88
N TRP A 128 -12.84 -2.68 3.52
CA TRP A 128 -12.04 -3.51 4.41
C TRP A 128 -12.03 -4.95 3.92
N GLY A 129 -11.01 -5.69 4.31
CA GLY A 129 -10.98 -7.14 4.19
C GLY A 129 -12.06 -7.81 5.06
N ALA A 130 -12.13 -9.13 4.95
CA ALA A 130 -13.00 -9.93 5.79
C ALA A 130 -12.67 -9.68 7.27
N PRO A 131 -13.65 -9.76 8.20
CA PRO A 131 -13.37 -9.59 9.62
C PRO A 131 -12.23 -10.50 10.08
N GLY A 132 -11.26 -9.92 10.80
CA GLY A 132 -10.07 -10.62 11.29
C GLY A 132 -8.85 -10.58 10.35
N THR A 133 -8.96 -10.04 9.13
CA THR A 133 -7.79 -9.94 8.22
C THR A 133 -6.92 -8.72 8.49
N SER A 134 -7.44 -7.69 9.19
CA SER A 134 -6.71 -6.45 9.46
C SER A 134 -6.21 -5.77 8.19
N THR A 135 -7.02 -5.77 7.14
CA THR A 135 -6.67 -5.16 5.85
C THR A 135 -7.65 -4.06 5.44
N LEU A 136 -7.10 -2.90 5.12
CA LEU A 136 -7.79 -1.75 4.57
C LEU A 136 -7.49 -1.69 3.07
N LYS A 137 -8.50 -1.67 2.20
CA LYS A 137 -8.32 -1.83 0.75
C LYS A 137 -8.96 -0.72 -0.08
N VAL A 138 -8.28 -0.31 -1.15
CA VAL A 138 -8.82 0.62 -2.15
C VAL A 138 -8.67 0.04 -3.55
N ASN A 139 -9.74 0.10 -4.34
CA ASN A 139 -9.70 -0.29 -5.75
C ASN A 139 -9.40 0.96 -6.61
N LEU A 140 -8.42 0.84 -7.51
CA LEU A 140 -7.92 1.93 -8.34
C LEU A 140 -8.21 1.68 -9.83
N ASN A 141 -7.84 0.50 -10.33
CA ASN A 141 -7.83 0.15 -11.76
C ASN A 141 -7.05 1.14 -12.63
N TRP A 142 -5.85 1.52 -12.18
CA TRP A 142 -4.98 2.49 -12.86
C TRP A 142 -4.01 1.80 -13.80
N ASN A 143 -3.76 2.39 -14.96
CA ASN A 143 -2.64 1.99 -15.82
C ASN A 143 -1.32 2.59 -15.29
N GLY A 144 -0.20 2.22 -15.91
CA GLY A 144 1.13 2.72 -15.53
C GLY A 144 1.23 4.25 -15.53
N THR A 145 0.62 4.93 -16.50
CA THR A 145 0.70 6.40 -16.61
C THR A 145 -0.10 7.12 -15.53
N MET A 146 -1.27 6.60 -15.15
CA MET A 146 -2.07 7.13 -14.05
C MET A 146 -1.43 6.85 -12.68
N ALA A 147 -0.76 5.70 -12.54
CA ALA A 147 -0.10 5.30 -11.31
C ALA A 147 1.20 6.07 -11.06
N ASN A 148 1.95 6.43 -12.10
CA ASN A 148 3.22 7.13 -11.96
C ASN A 148 3.03 8.60 -11.57
N GLY A 149 3.19 8.93 -10.29
CA GLY A 149 2.86 10.24 -9.71
C GLY A 149 1.42 10.34 -9.20
N GLY A 150 0.66 9.23 -9.18
CA GLY A 150 -0.67 9.19 -8.59
C GLY A 150 -0.61 9.27 -7.06
N LEU A 151 -1.64 9.86 -6.45
CA LEU A 151 -1.76 9.98 -5.00
C LEU A 151 -2.93 9.16 -4.49
N VAL A 152 -2.71 8.45 -3.39
CA VAL A 152 -3.76 7.77 -2.65
C VAL A 152 -3.71 8.24 -1.21
N CYS A 153 -4.72 9.00 -0.79
CA CYS A 153 -4.81 9.58 0.54
C CYS A 153 -5.85 8.87 1.38
N VAL A 154 -5.44 8.34 2.53
CA VAL A 154 -6.34 7.70 3.51
C VAL A 154 -6.89 8.78 4.42
N ALA A 155 -8.21 8.92 4.47
CA ALA A 155 -8.89 9.93 5.27
C ALA A 155 -9.19 9.36 6.67
N VAL A 156 -8.52 9.88 7.70
CA VAL A 156 -8.61 9.42 9.09
C VAL A 156 -9.16 10.53 9.98
N GLN A 157 -10.16 10.20 10.79
CA GLN A 157 -10.78 11.12 11.74
C GLN A 157 -9.87 11.38 12.94
N LYS A 158 -9.75 12.67 13.31
CA LYS A 158 -9.06 13.10 14.53
C LYS A 158 -9.78 12.55 15.79
N PRO A 159 -9.06 12.18 16.87
CA PRO A 159 -7.63 12.39 17.11
C PRO A 159 -6.72 11.28 16.56
N TYR A 160 -7.26 10.29 15.85
CA TYR A 160 -6.47 9.18 15.33
C TYR A 160 -5.59 9.62 14.16
N THR A 161 -4.43 8.96 14.04
CA THR A 161 -3.48 9.18 12.96
C THR A 161 -3.26 7.89 12.17
N MET A 162 -2.61 7.99 10.99
CA MET A 162 -2.20 6.81 10.23
C MET A 162 -1.27 5.89 11.05
N GLN A 163 -0.45 6.45 11.95
CA GLN A 163 0.43 5.65 12.81
C GLN A 163 -0.37 4.79 13.81
N ASN A 164 -1.50 5.29 14.32
CA ASN A 164 -2.39 4.50 15.16
C ASN A 164 -3.11 3.42 14.35
N LEU A 165 -3.44 3.72 13.10
CA LEU A 165 -4.15 2.82 12.21
C LEU A 165 -3.28 1.67 11.70
N CYS A 166 -1.98 1.88 11.48
CA CYS A 166 -1.12 0.88 10.86
C CYS A 166 -0.61 -0.18 11.83
N LYS A 167 -0.70 -1.45 11.44
CA LYS A 167 -0.20 -2.59 12.23
C LYS A 167 1.22 -3.02 11.84
N GLY A 168 2.10 -2.06 11.57
CA GLY A 168 3.48 -2.33 11.15
C GLY A 168 4.51 -2.29 12.29
N ALA A 169 5.79 -2.22 11.92
CA ALA A 169 6.82 -1.77 12.86
C ALA A 169 6.44 -0.36 13.40
N PRO A 170 6.94 0.08 14.57
CA PRO A 170 6.57 1.36 15.16
C PRO A 170 6.71 2.52 14.15
N GLY A 171 5.60 3.21 13.88
CA GLY A 171 5.54 4.32 12.93
C GLY A 171 5.54 3.91 11.44
N GLN A 172 5.42 2.63 11.11
CA GLN A 172 5.41 2.13 9.73
C GLN A 172 4.06 1.49 9.36
N CYS A 173 3.67 1.71 8.12
CA CYS A 173 2.53 1.11 7.45
C CYS A 173 3.04 0.11 6.40
N TYR A 174 2.50 -1.11 6.44
CA TYR A 174 2.72 -2.07 5.35
C TYR A 174 1.62 -1.89 4.30
N ALA A 175 2.02 -1.69 3.05
CA ALA A 175 1.12 -1.57 1.91
C ALA A 175 1.48 -2.63 0.87
N SER A 176 0.49 -3.37 0.40
CA SER A 176 0.63 -4.36 -0.67
C SER A 176 -0.09 -3.88 -1.90
N VAL A 177 0.53 -4.01 -3.06
CA VAL A 177 -0.07 -3.64 -4.35
C VAL A 177 -0.45 -4.90 -5.12
N PHE A 178 -1.53 -4.82 -5.89
CA PHE A 178 -2.05 -5.96 -6.64
C PHE A 178 -2.38 -5.53 -8.06
N ASN A 179 -2.00 -6.36 -9.03
CA ASN A 179 -2.46 -6.20 -10.41
C ASN A 179 -3.85 -6.83 -10.59
N ARG A 180 -4.48 -6.59 -11.74
CA ARG A 180 -5.81 -7.13 -12.06
C ARG A 180 -5.80 -8.65 -12.25
N ASP A 181 -4.81 -9.17 -12.97
CA ASP A 181 -4.87 -10.52 -13.53
C ASP A 181 -4.22 -11.59 -12.63
N ASN A 182 -3.28 -11.20 -11.76
CA ASN A 182 -2.53 -12.11 -10.88
C ASN A 182 -2.63 -11.72 -9.39
N SER A 183 -3.75 -11.09 -8.99
CA SER A 183 -3.92 -10.55 -7.63
C SER A 183 -3.78 -11.57 -6.50
N ASP A 184 -3.92 -12.87 -6.79
CA ASP A 184 -3.78 -13.95 -5.80
C ASP A 184 -2.34 -14.44 -5.62
N TYR A 185 -1.44 -14.13 -6.58
CA TYR A 185 -0.08 -14.66 -6.63
C TYR A 185 0.99 -13.59 -6.49
N CYS A 186 0.67 -12.31 -6.68
CA CYS A 186 1.67 -11.24 -6.75
C CYS A 186 1.24 -10.05 -5.89
N CYS A 187 1.96 -9.84 -4.79
CA CYS A 187 1.64 -8.83 -3.79
C CYS A 187 2.93 -8.27 -3.17
N PRO A 188 3.71 -7.51 -3.95
CA PRO A 188 4.87 -6.84 -3.41
C PRO A 188 4.47 -5.95 -2.22
N ILE A 189 5.23 -6.08 -1.13
CA ILE A 189 4.97 -5.35 0.13
C ILE A 189 5.94 -4.18 0.22
N PHE A 190 5.39 -3.01 0.53
CA PHE A 190 6.09 -1.76 0.74
C PHE A 190 5.93 -1.30 2.18
N ARG A 191 6.94 -0.62 2.69
CA ARG A 191 6.94 0.02 4.00
C ARG A 191 6.83 1.51 3.80
N ALA A 192 5.86 2.15 4.45
CA ALA A 192 5.67 3.58 4.37
C ALA A 192 5.58 4.18 5.78
N GLY A 193 6.41 5.18 6.07
CA GLY A 193 6.39 5.95 7.33
C GLY A 193 5.96 7.39 7.11
N PRO A 194 5.78 8.18 8.17
CA PRO A 194 5.61 9.63 8.08
C PRO A 194 6.84 10.34 7.48
#